data_AF-A0AAE0YLR6-F1
#
_entry.id   AF-A0AAE0YLR6-F1
#
_cell.length_a   1.000
_cell.length_b   1.000
_cell.length_c   1.000
_cell.angle_alpha   90.00
_cell.angle_beta   90.00
_cell.angle_gamma   90.00
#
_symmetry.space_group_name_H-M   'P 1'
#
loop_
_entity.id
_entity.type
_entity.pdbx_description
1 polymer ?
#
loop_
_entity_poly.entity_id
_entity_poly.type
_entity_poly.pdbx_seq_one_letter_code
_entity_poly.pdbx_strand_id
1 'polypeptide(L)'
;MDTLFQETNRYANFLNQESTAVWMESHPSSRYHKWPHAGIELPDLMKYLGLLLNMGLVPKKKKMDFWSTRRAIATPFFGEIMSSNFHALIDRMLHVNNITEEVPRGQDGFDPRVKVWPVLGKVNQSATKFYVRSRNISIDVP
;
A
#
# COMPACT_ATOMS: atom_id res chain seq x y z
N MET A 1 -12.39 1.31 -4.40
CA MET A 1 -11.48 1.58 -3.27
C MET A 1 -11.74 0.65 -2.09
N ASP A 2 -12.99 0.26 -1.88
CA ASP A 2 -13.43 -0.57 -0.75
C ASP A 2 -12.65 -1.89 -0.60
N THR A 3 -12.35 -2.59 -1.69
CA THR A 3 -11.52 -3.82 -1.62
C THR A 3 -10.13 -3.54 -1.06
N LEU A 4 -9.42 -2.51 -1.55
CA LEU A 4 -8.08 -2.17 -1.07
C LEU A 4 -8.11 -1.82 0.44
N PHE A 5 -9.14 -1.07 0.83
CA PHE A 5 -9.38 -0.70 2.21
C PHE A 5 -9.61 -1.92 3.12
N GLN A 6 -10.51 -2.80 2.71
CA GLN A 6 -10.85 -4.02 3.45
C GLN A 6 -9.63 -4.94 3.58
N GLU A 7 -8.91 -5.18 2.49
CA GLU A 7 -7.76 -6.09 2.49
C GLU A 7 -6.56 -5.53 3.28
N THR A 8 -6.33 -4.22 3.24
CA THR A 8 -5.29 -3.56 4.07
C THR A 8 -5.58 -3.74 5.56
N ASN A 9 -6.83 -3.50 5.99
CA ASN A 9 -7.23 -3.70 7.38
C ASN A 9 -7.22 -5.18 7.78
N ARG A 10 -7.66 -6.08 6.90
CA ARG A 10 -7.61 -7.53 7.12
C ARG A 10 -6.18 -8.01 7.33
N TYR A 11 -5.25 -7.57 6.49
CA TYR A 11 -3.85 -7.93 6.59
C TYR A 11 -3.21 -7.45 7.91
N ALA A 12 -3.49 -6.20 8.30
CA ALA A 12 -3.01 -5.68 9.58
C ALA A 12 -3.53 -6.50 10.77
N ASN A 13 -4.81 -6.88 10.76
CA ASN A 13 -5.42 -7.72 11.80
C ASN A 13 -4.80 -9.12 11.82
N PHE A 14 -4.60 -9.73 10.65
CA PHE A 14 -3.94 -11.04 10.53
C PHE A 14 -2.54 -11.03 11.15
N LEU A 15 -1.73 -10.01 10.87
CA LEU A 15 -0.39 -9.88 11.46
C LEU A 15 -0.45 -9.73 12.98
N ASN A 16 -1.40 -8.94 13.49
CA ASN A 16 -1.58 -8.71 14.92
C ASN A 16 -2.08 -9.95 15.68
N GLN A 17 -2.81 -10.85 15.02
CA GLN A 17 -3.45 -12.02 15.65
C GLN A 17 -2.65 -13.31 15.54
N GLU A 18 -2.13 -13.66 14.36
CA GLU A 18 -1.66 -15.05 14.12
C GLU A 18 -0.13 -15.20 13.96
N SER A 19 0.59 -14.16 13.57
CA SER A 19 1.96 -14.34 13.05
C SER A 19 3.05 -13.47 13.68
N THR A 20 2.71 -12.44 14.46
CA THR A 20 3.73 -11.55 15.03
C THR A 20 3.65 -11.33 16.54
N ALA A 21 2.77 -11.98 17.31
CA ALA A 21 2.68 -11.77 18.76
C ALA A 21 4.05 -11.90 19.47
N VAL A 22 4.78 -13.00 19.22
CA VAL A 22 6.14 -13.23 19.76
C VAL A 22 7.16 -12.20 19.26
N TRP A 23 7.06 -11.80 17.99
CA TRP A 23 7.94 -10.78 17.41
C TRP A 23 7.64 -9.38 18.00
N MET A 24 6.36 -9.07 18.23
CA MET A 24 5.90 -7.80 18.77
C MET A 24 6.27 -7.64 20.25
N GLU A 25 6.21 -8.73 21.01
CA GLU A 25 6.70 -8.79 22.41
C GLU A 25 8.21 -8.53 22.49
N SER A 26 8.99 -9.12 21.56
CA SER A 26 10.45 -8.90 21.50
C SER A 26 10.84 -7.52 20.92
N HIS A 27 9.89 -6.79 20.31
CA HIS A 27 10.13 -5.47 19.71
C HIS A 27 9.12 -4.43 20.21
N PRO A 28 9.15 -4.06 21.50
CA PRO A 28 8.17 -3.17 22.12
C PRO A 28 8.18 -1.73 21.54
N SER A 29 9.30 -1.31 20.96
CA SER A 29 9.44 -0.01 20.29
C SER A 29 8.97 -0.03 18.83
N SER A 30 8.50 -1.17 18.33
CA SER A 30 8.06 -1.33 16.96
C SER A 30 6.90 -0.37 16.65
N ARG A 31 6.94 0.24 15.47
CA ARG A 31 5.85 1.09 14.98
C ARG A 31 4.56 0.30 14.70
N TYR A 32 4.64 -1.03 14.63
CA TYR A 32 3.50 -1.91 14.43
C TYR A 32 2.47 -1.77 15.56
N HIS A 33 2.94 -1.58 16.79
CA HIS A 33 2.10 -1.28 17.96
C HIS A 33 1.28 0.01 17.85
N LYS A 34 1.62 0.88 16.88
CA LYS A 34 0.90 2.14 16.64
C LYS A 34 -0.21 2.01 15.59
N TRP A 35 -0.44 0.81 15.04
CA TRP A 35 -1.60 0.58 14.18
C TRP A 35 -2.88 0.75 15.02
N PRO A 36 -3.89 1.50 14.55
CA PRO A 36 -5.12 1.67 15.30
C PRO A 36 -5.80 0.32 15.54
N HIS A 37 -6.27 0.07 16.77
CA HIS A 37 -6.94 -1.18 17.12
C HIS A 37 -8.15 -1.49 16.24
N ALA A 38 -8.88 -0.44 15.80
CA ALA A 38 -10.03 -0.58 14.91
C ALA A 38 -9.65 -0.67 13.41
N GLY A 39 -8.37 -0.58 13.06
CA GLY A 39 -7.91 -0.36 11.70
C GLY A 39 -7.92 1.11 11.29
N ILE A 40 -7.48 1.38 10.07
CA ILE A 40 -7.56 2.71 9.47
C ILE A 40 -8.97 2.96 8.91
N GLU A 41 -9.31 4.23 8.66
CA GLU A 41 -10.54 4.60 7.97
C GLU A 41 -10.28 4.85 6.47
N LEU A 42 -11.35 4.89 5.66
CA LEU A 42 -11.23 5.16 4.23
C LEU A 42 -10.54 6.51 3.93
N PRO A 43 -10.81 7.61 4.66
CA PRO A 43 -10.08 8.86 4.49
C PRO A 43 -8.56 8.74 4.71
N ASP A 44 -8.10 7.89 5.62
CA ASP A 44 -6.66 7.68 5.86
C ASP A 44 -6.00 7.03 4.65
N LEU A 45 -6.64 6.00 4.09
CA LEU A 45 -6.17 5.35 2.86
C LEU A 45 -6.17 6.32 1.68
N MET A 46 -7.19 7.17 1.55
CA MET A 46 -7.28 8.18 0.51
C MET A 46 -6.18 9.24 0.63
N LYS A 47 -5.91 9.72 1.86
CA LYS A 47 -4.78 10.64 2.13
C LYS A 47 -3.45 9.98 1.77
N TYR A 48 -3.24 8.72 2.18
CA TYR A 48 -2.05 7.95 1.86
C TYR A 48 -1.85 7.85 0.33
N LEU A 49 -2.88 7.45 -0.42
CA LEU A 49 -2.80 7.36 -1.87
C LEU A 49 -2.59 8.72 -2.55
N GLY A 50 -3.22 9.77 -2.03
CA GLY A 50 -3.00 11.14 -2.50
C GLY A 50 -1.55 11.57 -2.32
N LEU A 51 -0.94 11.28 -1.16
CA LEU A 51 0.49 11.53 -0.93
C LEU A 51 1.36 10.67 -1.86
N LEU A 52 1.06 9.38 -2.02
CA LEU A 52 1.80 8.47 -2.90
C LEU A 52 1.81 8.96 -4.36
N LEU A 53 0.67 9.40 -4.87
CA LEU A 53 0.56 10.00 -6.21
C LEU A 53 1.34 11.32 -6.30
N ASN A 54 1.24 12.18 -5.28
CA ASN A 54 1.97 13.45 -5.23
C ASN A 54 3.50 13.26 -5.16
N MET A 55 3.99 12.16 -4.59
CA MET A 55 5.42 11.82 -4.65
C MET A 55 5.92 11.60 -6.07
N GLY A 56 5.06 11.15 -6.99
CA GLY A 56 5.37 11.03 -8.41
C GLY A 56 5.48 12.37 -9.13
N LEU A 57 4.84 13.42 -8.58
CA LEU A 57 4.87 14.78 -9.13
C LEU A 57 6.01 15.62 -8.54
N VAL A 58 6.37 15.39 -7.29
CA VAL A 58 7.39 16.16 -6.57
C VAL A 58 8.64 15.28 -6.35
N PRO A 59 9.66 15.38 -7.20
CA PRO A 59 10.84 14.52 -7.07
C PRO A 59 11.65 14.86 -5.82
N LYS A 60 11.96 13.84 -5.02
CA LYS A 60 12.88 13.91 -3.88
C LYS A 60 13.91 12.80 -3.98
N LYS A 61 15.12 13.04 -3.45
CA LYS A 61 16.21 12.04 -3.49
C LYS A 61 15.92 10.82 -2.62
N LYS A 62 15.27 11.02 -1.47
CA LYS A 62 14.91 9.95 -0.52
C LYS A 62 13.45 10.09 -0.12
N LYS A 63 12.78 8.96 0.16
CA LYS A 63 11.39 8.95 0.68
C LYS A 63 11.22 9.79 1.96
N MET A 64 12.22 9.83 2.82
CA MET A 64 12.18 10.63 4.05
C MET A 64 12.26 12.15 3.80
N ASP A 65 12.78 12.58 2.65
CA ASP A 65 12.92 14.00 2.34
C ASP A 65 11.55 14.69 2.13
N PHE A 66 10.50 13.92 1.80
CA PHE A 66 9.13 14.43 1.73
C PHE A 66 8.64 15.03 3.05
N TRP A 67 9.13 14.51 4.19
CA TRP A 67 8.84 15.00 5.54
C TRP A 67 9.98 15.81 6.15
N SER A 68 10.96 16.24 5.35
CA SER A 68 12.08 17.04 5.88
C SER A 68 11.63 18.44 6.26
N THR A 69 12.07 18.90 7.42
CA THR A 69 11.91 20.28 7.89
C THR A 69 13.07 21.19 7.46
N ARG A 70 14.05 20.65 6.72
CA ARG A 70 15.17 21.44 6.19
C ARG A 70 14.66 22.44 5.16
N ARG A 71 14.80 23.74 5.45
CA ARG A 71 14.27 24.85 4.63
C ARG A 71 14.52 24.69 3.13
N ALA A 72 15.70 24.23 2.72
CA ALA A 72 16.08 24.09 1.31
C ALA A 72 15.28 23.03 0.52
N ILE A 73 14.69 22.05 1.21
CA ILE A 73 13.98 20.93 0.56
C ILE A 73 12.59 20.68 1.15
N ALA A 74 12.14 21.52 2.07
CA ALA A 74 10.90 21.32 2.80
C ALA A 74 9.70 21.27 1.86
N THR A 75 8.81 20.30 2.09
CA THR A 75 7.51 20.15 1.43
C THR A 75 6.43 19.96 2.50
N PRO A 76 6.03 21.04 3.20
CA PRO A 76 5.21 20.97 4.41
C PRO A 76 3.93 20.14 4.27
N PHE A 77 3.29 20.23 3.09
CA PHE A 77 2.08 19.50 2.73
C PHE A 77 2.09 18.02 3.13
N PHE A 78 3.21 17.31 2.96
CA PHE A 78 3.28 15.88 3.31
C PHE A 78 3.09 15.66 4.81
N GLY A 79 3.75 16.47 5.64
CA GLY A 79 3.65 16.38 7.11
C GLY A 79 2.33 16.90 7.67
N GLU A 80 1.71 17.87 7.00
CA GLU A 80 0.38 18.39 7.35
C GLU A 80 -0.72 17.36 7.13
N ILE A 81 -0.63 16.57 6.06
CA ILE A 81 -1.65 15.56 5.71
C ILE A 81 -1.48 14.28 6.54
N MET A 82 -0.24 13.82 6.72
CA MET A 82 0.03 12.55 7.40
C MET A 82 1.45 12.54 7.97
N SER A 83 1.64 12.01 9.19
CA SER A 83 3.00 11.84 9.72
C SER A 83 3.81 10.82 8.90
N SER A 84 5.12 11.02 8.80
CA SER A 84 6.02 10.08 8.10
C SER A 84 5.92 8.66 8.66
N ASN A 85 5.75 8.53 9.98
CA ASN A 85 5.59 7.24 10.64
C ASN A 85 4.27 6.56 10.29
N PHE A 86 3.16 7.29 10.23
CA PHE A 86 1.87 6.71 9.89
C PHE A 86 1.81 6.33 8.40
N HIS A 87 2.36 7.17 7.51
CA HIS A 87 2.52 6.81 6.10
C HIS A 87 3.36 5.54 5.94
N ALA A 88 4.51 5.45 6.62
CA ALA A 88 5.35 4.26 6.57
C ALA A 88 4.68 3.02 7.16
N LEU A 89 3.75 3.20 8.10
CA LEU A 89 2.97 2.10 8.67
C LEU A 89 1.92 1.60 7.68
N ILE A 90 1.17 2.50 7.03
CA ILE A 90 0.22 2.13 5.97
C ILE A 90 0.97 1.45 4.80
N ASP A 91 2.13 1.97 4.41
CA ASP A 91 3.01 1.38 3.39
C ASP A 91 3.38 -0.09 3.68
N ARG A 92 3.47 -0.46 4.96
CA ARG A 92 3.74 -1.85 5.40
C ARG A 92 2.49 -2.73 5.44
N MET A 93 1.32 -2.15 5.67
CA MET A 93 0.05 -2.88 5.78
C MET A 93 -0.73 -2.95 4.45
N LEU A 94 -0.33 -2.15 3.47
CA LEU A 94 -1.00 -2.06 2.17
C LEU A 94 -1.08 -3.45 1.54
N HIS A 95 -2.31 -3.93 1.36
CA HIS A 95 -2.58 -5.26 0.86
C HIS A 95 -3.78 -5.25 -0.08
N VAL A 96 -3.74 -6.07 -1.13
CA VAL A 96 -4.67 -5.96 -2.27
C VAL A 96 -5.47 -7.23 -2.52
N ASN A 97 -5.21 -8.30 -1.77
CA ASN A 97 -5.87 -9.58 -1.86
C ASN A 97 -6.23 -10.10 -0.47
N ASN A 98 -7.02 -11.17 -0.40
CA ASN A 98 -7.28 -11.81 0.87
C ASN A 98 -6.07 -12.65 1.31
N ILE A 99 -5.42 -12.24 2.40
CA ILE A 99 -4.28 -12.98 2.96
C ILE A 99 -4.67 -14.38 3.45
N THR A 100 -5.92 -14.59 3.89
CA THR A 100 -6.37 -15.89 4.41
C THR A 100 -6.61 -16.93 3.32
N GLU A 101 -6.61 -16.50 2.06
CA GLU A 101 -6.77 -17.36 0.89
C GLU A 101 -5.43 -17.58 0.16
N GLU A 102 -4.32 -16.99 0.65
CA GLU A 102 -3.01 -17.19 0.05
C GLU A 102 -2.49 -18.61 0.32
N VAL A 103 -2.20 -19.34 -0.74
CA VAL A 103 -1.43 -20.58 -0.66
C VAL A 103 0.04 -20.24 -0.42
N PRO A 104 0.73 -20.85 0.56
CA PRO A 104 2.15 -20.61 0.79
C PRO A 104 3.05 -21.06 -0.36
N ARG A 105 4.19 -20.38 -0.52
CA ARG A 105 5.20 -20.75 -1.52
C ARG A 105 5.67 -22.19 -1.29
N GLY A 106 5.69 -22.98 -2.36
CA GLY A 106 6.14 -24.38 -2.34
C GLY A 106 5.03 -25.38 -2.05
N GLN A 107 3.79 -24.94 -1.88
CA GLN A 107 2.62 -25.79 -1.81
C GLN A 107 1.89 -25.86 -3.16
N ASP A 108 1.14 -26.95 -3.37
CA ASP A 108 0.32 -27.11 -4.57
C ASP A 108 -0.76 -26.03 -4.64
N GLY A 109 -0.96 -25.46 -5.83
CA GLY A 109 -1.85 -24.31 -6.04
C GLY A 109 -1.25 -22.93 -5.71
N PHE A 110 0.05 -22.83 -5.39
CA PHE A 110 0.71 -21.53 -5.24
C PHE A 110 0.71 -20.72 -6.54
N ASP A 111 0.07 -19.55 -6.52
CA ASP A 111 0.13 -18.57 -7.62
C ASP A 111 0.68 -17.23 -7.09
N PRO A 112 1.88 -16.78 -7.50
CA PRO A 112 2.45 -15.52 -7.04
C PRO A 112 1.65 -14.29 -7.47
N ARG A 113 0.80 -14.40 -8.48
CA ARG A 113 0.02 -13.28 -9.02
C ARG A 113 -1.10 -12.86 -8.09
N VAL A 114 -1.60 -13.74 -7.21
CA VAL A 114 -2.72 -13.44 -6.30
C VAL A 114 -2.49 -12.17 -5.48
N LYS A 115 -1.22 -11.85 -5.21
CA LYS A 115 -0.77 -10.67 -4.47
C LYS A 115 -0.98 -9.33 -5.16
N VAL A 116 -1.24 -9.31 -6.46
CA VAL A 116 -1.37 -8.08 -7.26
C VAL A 116 -2.54 -8.14 -8.25
N TRP A 117 -2.95 -9.35 -8.61
CA TRP A 117 -3.96 -9.61 -9.62
C TRP A 117 -5.32 -8.94 -9.35
N PRO A 118 -5.85 -8.88 -8.11
CA PRO A 118 -7.13 -8.22 -7.85
C PRO A 118 -7.16 -6.74 -8.27
N VAL A 119 -6.02 -6.05 -8.21
CA VAL A 119 -5.89 -4.65 -8.66
C VAL A 119 -5.57 -4.60 -10.15
N LEU A 120 -4.59 -5.38 -10.62
CA LEU A 120 -4.20 -5.39 -12.05
C LEU A 120 -5.37 -5.78 -12.96
N GLY A 121 -6.17 -6.77 -12.56
CA GLY A 121 -7.37 -7.17 -13.28
C GLY A 121 -8.37 -6.03 -13.42
N LYS A 122 -8.62 -5.27 -12.34
CA LYS A 122 -9.51 -4.10 -12.36
C LYS A 122 -8.97 -2.97 -13.23
N VAL A 123 -7.66 -2.72 -13.18
CA VAL A 123 -6.99 -1.72 -14.04
C VAL A 123 -7.11 -2.13 -15.52
N ASN A 124 -6.82 -3.39 -15.86
CA ASN A 124 -6.93 -3.90 -17.22
C ASN A 124 -8.36 -3.85 -17.76
N GLN A 125 -9.35 -4.21 -16.93
CA GLN A 125 -10.76 -4.09 -17.29
C GLN A 125 -11.15 -2.64 -17.55
N SER A 126 -10.70 -1.72 -16.70
CA SER A 126 -10.98 -0.29 -16.85
C SER A 126 -10.33 0.27 -18.11
N ALA A 127 -9.06 -0.03 -18.36
CA ALA A 127 -8.35 0.37 -19.57
C ALA A 127 -9.07 -0.15 -20.82
N THR A 128 -9.41 -1.43 -20.87
CA THR A 128 -10.12 -2.03 -22.02
C THR A 128 -11.51 -1.41 -22.23
N LYS A 129 -12.22 -1.07 -21.15
CA LYS A 129 -13.56 -0.47 -21.22
C LYS A 129 -13.55 0.96 -21.73
N PHE A 130 -12.59 1.78 -21.30
CA PHE A 130 -12.60 3.22 -21.56
C PHE A 130 -11.64 3.67 -22.65
N TYR A 131 -10.70 2.83 -23.06
CA TYR A 131 -9.75 3.13 -24.13
C TYR A 131 -10.05 2.31 -25.37
N VAL A 132 -10.52 2.98 -26.43
CA VAL A 132 -10.63 2.40 -27.77
C VAL A 132 -9.28 2.53 -28.46
N ARG A 133 -8.69 1.40 -28.83
CA ARG A 133 -7.39 1.37 -29.51
C ARG A 133 -7.49 2.02 -30.89
N SER A 134 -6.47 2.80 -31.25
CA SER A 134 -6.31 3.31 -32.63
C SER A 134 -5.76 2.22 -33.56
N ARG A 135 -5.69 2.52 -34.87
CA ARG A 135 -5.25 1.57 -35.92
C ARG A 135 -3.84 1.04 -35.71
N ASN A 136 -2.95 1.83 -35.13
CA ASN A 136 -1.54 1.48 -34.95
C ASN A 136 -1.27 1.16 -33.49
N ILE A 137 -0.93 -0.09 -33.21
CA ILE A 137 -0.62 -0.58 -31.86
C ILE A 137 0.83 -1.06 -31.90
N SER A 138 1.64 -0.54 -30.99
CA SER A 138 2.99 -1.06 -30.71
C SER A 138 2.95 -1.90 -29.45
N ILE A 139 3.60 -3.06 -29.50
CA ILE A 139 3.84 -3.92 -28.34
C ILE A 139 5.35 -3.91 -28.12
N ASP A 140 5.76 -3.52 -26.93
CA ASP A 140 7.13 -3.63 -26.45
C ASP A 140 7.18 -4.70 -25.34
N VAL A 141 8.37 -4.97 -24.80
CA VAL A 141 8.74 -6.22 -24.13
C VAL A 141 7.78 -6.84 -23.08
N PRO A 142 7.78 -8.20 -22.97
CA PRO A 142 7.04 -8.97 -21.97
C PRO A 142 7.47 -8.73 -20.52
#